data_AF-A0A921QU93-F1
#
_entry.id   AF-A0A921QU93-F1
#
_cell.length_a   1.000
_cell.length_b   1.000
_cell.length_c   1.000
_cell.angle_alpha   90.00
_cell.angle_beta   90.00
_cell.angle_gamma   90.00
#
_symmetry.space_group_name_H-M   'P 1'
#
loop_
_entity.id
_entity.type
_entity.pdbx_description
1 polymer ?
#
loop_
_entity_poly.entity_id
_entity_poly.type
_entity_poly.pdbx_seq_one_letter_code
_entity_poly.pdbx_strand_id
1 'polypeptide(L)'
;MDEWVHQAEVWVRQAESWIRQQPTEQIYIAAAVVALTILLLIVASCLKSSKPNTIVLSGLSGSGKTTIFYQLRDGSSHQGTVTSMEENNDTFVLHSEQERKGKVKPVHVVDVPGHSRLKPKLDEVLPKAAGVVFIVDAQDFLSSMQAAAEYLYDILTKAIVVKKKVPVLIFCNKTDKVTAHSKEFIKKQLEKEM
;
A
#
# COMPACT_ATOMS: atom_id res chain seq x y z
N MET A 1 44.39 -2.73 -12.58
CA MET A 1 43.68 -2.64 -11.28
C MET A 1 44.54 -1.91 -10.24
N ASP A 2 45.85 -1.84 -10.49
CA ASP A 2 46.89 -1.35 -9.57
C ASP A 2 47.04 0.18 -9.51
N GLU A 3 46.59 0.90 -10.55
CA GLU A 3 46.71 2.37 -10.63
C GLU A 3 45.83 3.09 -9.60
N TRP A 4 44.62 2.59 -9.35
CA TRP A 4 43.70 3.10 -8.32
C TRP A 4 44.21 2.84 -6.90
N VAL A 5 44.87 1.69 -6.69
CA VAL A 5 45.46 1.33 -5.40
C VAL A 5 46.63 2.26 -5.10
N HIS A 6 47.48 2.50 -6.10
CA HIS A 6 48.62 3.41 -5.94
C HIS A 6 48.17 4.85 -5.69
N GLN A 7 47.13 5.31 -6.39
CA GLN A 7 46.56 6.63 -6.19
C GLN A 7 45.93 6.78 -4.79
N ALA A 8 45.24 5.75 -4.29
CA ALA A 8 44.73 5.72 -2.92
C ALA A 8 45.85 5.79 -1.87
N GLU A 9 46.95 5.06 -2.06
CA GLU A 9 48.09 5.09 -1.14
C GLU A 9 48.75 6.48 -1.08
N VAL A 10 48.90 7.16 -2.23
CA VAL A 10 49.44 8.53 -2.27
C VAL A 10 48.51 9.49 -1.51
N TRP A 11 47.21 9.37 -1.69
CA TRP A 11 46.22 10.20 -1.00
C TRP A 11 46.20 9.96 0.51
N VAL A 12 46.35 8.70 0.93
CA VAL A 12 46.42 8.33 2.36
C VAL A 12 47.68 8.92 2.99
N ARG A 13 48.84 8.77 2.36
CA ARG A 13 50.11 9.34 2.87
C ARG A 13 50.06 10.87 2.93
N GLN A 14 49.45 11.50 1.93
CA GLN A 14 49.27 12.94 1.91
C GLN A 14 48.33 13.38 3.03
N ALA A 15 47.20 12.70 3.24
CA ALA A 15 46.29 12.98 4.34
C ALA A 15 46.96 12.80 5.72
N GLU A 16 47.74 11.74 5.93
CA GLU A 16 48.48 11.51 7.18
C GLU A 16 49.47 12.66 7.50
N SER A 17 50.18 13.14 6.48
CA SER A 17 51.12 14.26 6.64
C SER A 17 50.43 15.57 7.02
N TRP A 18 49.23 15.82 6.46
CA TRP A 18 48.41 16.99 6.77
C TRP A 18 47.81 16.90 8.19
N ILE A 19 47.32 15.71 8.58
CA ILE A 19 46.76 15.47 9.92
C ILE A 19 47.81 15.68 11.01
N ARG A 20 49.08 15.28 10.77
CA ARG A 20 50.18 15.51 11.73
C ARG A 20 50.57 16.97 11.94
N GLN A 21 50.33 17.85 10.96
CA GLN A 21 50.67 19.27 11.06
C GLN A 21 49.61 20.09 11.83
N GLN A 22 48.43 19.51 12.06
CA GLN A 22 47.28 20.21 12.62
C GLN A 22 47.17 19.99 14.14
N PRO A 23 46.80 21.00 14.93
CA PRO A 23 46.65 20.85 16.37
C PRO A 23 45.57 19.81 16.70
N THR A 24 45.82 18.99 17.72
CA THR A 24 44.99 17.84 18.11
C THR A 24 43.53 18.21 18.38
N GLU A 25 43.27 19.42 18.89
CA GLU A 25 41.92 19.95 19.12
C GLU A 25 41.08 20.02 17.84
N GLN A 26 41.67 20.41 16.71
CA GLN A 26 40.97 20.52 15.44
C GLN A 26 40.62 19.14 14.85
N ILE A 27 41.47 18.14 15.10
CA ILE A 27 41.24 16.75 14.66
C ILE A 27 40.05 16.15 15.41
N TYR A 28 39.95 16.37 16.73
CA TYR A 28 38.81 15.90 17.52
C TYR A 28 37.49 16.57 17.08
N ILE A 29 37.51 17.87 16.81
CA ILE A 29 36.33 18.60 16.31
C ILE A 29 35.92 18.06 14.94
N ALA A 30 36.87 17.91 14.01
CA ALA A 30 36.59 17.38 12.67
C ALA A 30 36.02 15.95 12.72
N ALA A 31 36.62 15.07 13.53
CA ALA A 31 36.15 13.71 13.73
C ALA A 31 34.72 13.67 14.33
N ALA A 32 34.44 14.54 15.31
CA ALA A 32 33.11 14.65 15.91
C ALA A 32 32.05 15.13 14.90
N VAL A 33 32.39 16.11 14.04
CA VAL A 33 31.50 16.59 12.97
C VAL A 33 31.23 15.51 11.93
N VAL A 34 32.26 14.74 11.53
CA VAL A 34 32.09 13.62 10.60
C VAL A 34 31.23 12.51 11.22
N ALA A 35 31.46 12.16 12.49
CA ALA A 35 30.64 11.17 13.18
C ALA A 35 29.18 11.61 13.31
N LEU A 36 28.93 12.88 13.66
CA LEU A 36 27.58 13.44 13.76
C LEU A 36 26.86 13.47 12.41
N THR A 37 27.55 13.85 11.33
CA THR A 37 26.96 13.87 9.98
C THR A 37 26.63 12.46 9.48
N ILE A 38 27.49 11.47 9.73
CA ILE A 38 27.20 10.05 9.42
C ILE A 38 26.00 9.57 10.22
N LEU A 39 25.93 9.89 11.52
CA LEU A 39 24.78 9.54 12.37
C LEU A 39 23.48 10.16 11.84
N LEU A 40 23.50 11.45 11.48
CA LEU A 40 22.34 12.14 10.90
C LEU A 40 21.91 11.53 9.57
N LEU A 41 22.85 11.14 8.71
CA LEU A 41 22.54 10.48 7.43
C LEU A 41 21.94 9.09 7.64
N ILE A 42 22.44 8.31 8.61
CA ILE A 42 21.87 7.00 8.96
C ILE A 42 20.45 7.17 9.48
N VAL A 43 20.23 8.07 10.43
CA VAL A 43 18.89 8.36 10.98
C VAL A 43 17.94 8.84 9.87
N ALA A 44 18.37 9.78 9.02
CA ALA A 44 17.57 10.26 7.89
C ALA A 44 17.26 9.14 6.87
N SER A 45 18.19 8.20 6.67
CA SER A 45 17.98 7.07 5.77
C SER A 45 17.00 6.03 6.35
N CYS A 46 17.01 5.81 7.67
CA CYS A 46 16.04 4.95 8.37
C CYS A 46 14.64 5.54 8.39
N LEU A 47 14.52 6.87 8.31
CA LEU A 47 13.23 7.59 8.23
C LEU A 47 12.59 7.53 6.83
N LYS A 48 13.22 6.88 5.84
CA LYS A 48 12.61 6.68 4.52
C LYS A 48 11.38 5.78 4.66
N SER A 49 10.22 6.41 4.61
CA SER A 49 8.92 5.73 4.53
C SER A 49 8.88 4.81 3.31
N SER A 50 8.64 3.53 3.55
CA SER A 50 8.40 2.55 2.48
C SER A 50 7.21 3.01 1.63
N LYS A 51 7.30 2.83 0.31
CA LYS A 51 6.19 3.13 -0.59
C LYS A 51 5.00 2.25 -0.22
N PRO A 52 3.78 2.82 -0.12
CA PRO A 52 2.60 2.01 0.11
C PRO A 52 2.45 1.01 -1.05
N ASN A 53 2.17 -0.25 -0.72
CA ASN A 53 2.05 -1.35 -1.68
C ASN A 53 0.83 -2.24 -1.37
N THR A 54 -0.07 -1.74 -0.53
CA THR A 54 -1.23 -2.50 -0.07
C THR A 54 -2.48 -2.11 -0.84
N ILE A 55 -3.16 -3.07 -1.45
CA ILE A 55 -4.49 -2.89 -2.03
C ILE A 55 -5.52 -3.38 -1.00
N VAL A 56 -6.45 -2.50 -0.64
CA VAL A 56 -7.47 -2.80 0.37
C VAL A 56 -8.77 -3.12 -0.32
N LEU A 57 -9.33 -4.31 -0.07
CA LEU A 57 -10.66 -4.69 -0.51
C LEU A 57 -11.66 -4.27 0.58
N SER A 58 -12.58 -3.38 0.21
CA SER A 58 -13.63 -2.86 1.09
C SER A 58 -14.99 -2.93 0.40
N GLY A 59 -16.07 -2.79 1.15
CA GLY A 59 -17.44 -2.89 0.66
C GLY A 59 -18.36 -3.61 1.64
N LEU A 60 -19.68 -3.54 1.41
CA LEU A 60 -20.68 -4.11 2.30
C LEU A 60 -20.53 -5.64 2.46
N SER A 61 -21.02 -6.20 3.56
CA SER A 61 -21.13 -7.65 3.72
C SER A 61 -21.97 -8.26 2.60
N GLY A 62 -21.55 -9.43 2.09
CA GLY A 62 -22.25 -10.10 0.98
C GLY A 62 -21.86 -9.63 -0.43
N SER A 63 -21.08 -8.55 -0.58
CA SER A 63 -20.60 -8.06 -1.88
C SER A 63 -19.59 -8.97 -2.60
N GLY A 64 -18.98 -9.94 -1.89
CA GLY A 64 -18.05 -10.92 -2.46
C GLY A 64 -16.56 -10.59 -2.34
N LYS A 65 -16.18 -9.71 -1.39
CA LYS A 65 -14.77 -9.35 -1.12
C LYS A 65 -13.85 -10.56 -0.92
N THR A 66 -14.24 -11.44 -0.01
CA THR A 66 -13.50 -12.65 0.35
C THR A 66 -13.48 -13.67 -0.79
N THR A 67 -14.55 -13.75 -1.58
CA THR A 67 -14.60 -14.60 -2.78
C THR A 67 -13.57 -14.15 -3.82
N ILE A 68 -13.48 -12.84 -4.08
CA ILE A 68 -12.48 -12.27 -4.98
C ILE A 68 -11.07 -12.50 -4.44
N PHE A 69 -10.87 -12.32 -3.13
CA PHE A 69 -9.59 -12.57 -2.49
C PHE A 69 -9.09 -14.01 -2.74
N TYR A 70 -9.92 -15.02 -2.47
CA TYR A 70 -9.55 -16.42 -2.71
C TYR A 70 -9.42 -16.77 -4.19
N GLN A 71 -10.24 -16.16 -5.05
CA GLN A 71 -10.12 -16.33 -6.49
C GLN A 71 -8.77 -15.79 -7.02
N LEU A 72 -8.28 -14.67 -6.47
CA LEU A 72 -6.96 -14.15 -6.81
C LEU A 72 -5.82 -15.04 -6.27
N ARG A 73 -6.01 -15.70 -5.13
CA ARG A 73 -4.95 -16.46 -4.44
C ARG A 73 -4.81 -17.86 -5.03
N ASP A 74 -5.94 -18.54 -5.15
CA ASP A 74 -6.00 -19.98 -5.40
C ASP A 74 -6.68 -20.33 -6.72
N GLY A 75 -7.19 -19.33 -7.46
CA GLY A 75 -7.97 -19.54 -8.68
C GLY A 75 -9.35 -20.17 -8.46
N SER A 76 -9.79 -20.34 -7.20
CA SER A 76 -11.08 -20.95 -6.87
C SER A 76 -11.78 -20.26 -5.69
N SER A 77 -13.11 -20.34 -5.68
CA SER A 77 -13.98 -19.73 -4.65
C SER A 77 -14.21 -20.61 -3.42
N HIS A 78 -13.47 -21.72 -3.26
CA HIS A 78 -13.45 -22.59 -2.08
C HIS A 78 -14.85 -22.96 -1.51
N GLN A 79 -15.72 -23.56 -2.33
CA GLN A 79 -17.07 -24.04 -1.95
C GLN A 79 -17.94 -23.02 -1.18
N GLY A 80 -17.72 -21.72 -1.43
CA GLY A 80 -18.50 -20.64 -0.82
C GLY A 80 -17.84 -20.06 0.43
N THR A 81 -18.04 -18.77 0.65
CA THR A 81 -17.43 -18.01 1.73
C THR A 81 -18.46 -17.57 2.76
N VAL A 82 -18.11 -17.63 4.04
CA VAL A 82 -18.90 -17.05 5.14
C VAL A 82 -18.44 -15.61 5.43
N THR A 83 -19.16 -14.90 6.30
CA THR A 83 -18.79 -13.54 6.70
C THR A 83 -17.47 -13.51 7.46
N SER A 84 -16.47 -12.80 6.93
CA SER A 84 -15.17 -12.62 7.58
C SER A 84 -15.29 -11.85 8.90
N MET A 85 -14.70 -12.40 9.96
CA MET A 85 -14.60 -11.78 11.29
C MET A 85 -13.23 -11.11 11.50
N GLU A 86 -12.20 -11.60 10.80
CA GLU A 86 -10.82 -11.09 10.78
C GLU A 86 -10.40 -10.68 9.39
N GLU A 87 -9.36 -9.85 9.31
CA GLU A 87 -8.79 -9.41 8.04
C GLU A 87 -7.98 -10.53 7.42
N ASN A 88 -8.16 -10.76 6.12
CA ASN A 88 -7.35 -11.74 5.40
C ASN A 88 -6.30 -11.00 4.57
N ASN A 89 -5.02 -11.31 4.76
CA ASN A 89 -3.91 -10.65 4.07
C ASN A 89 -3.05 -11.67 3.34
N ASP A 90 -2.66 -11.34 2.11
CA ASP A 90 -1.69 -12.14 1.38
C ASP A 90 -0.94 -11.28 0.35
N THR A 91 0.16 -11.81 -0.15
CA THR A 91 1.07 -11.15 -1.05
C THR A 91 1.00 -11.79 -2.43
N PHE A 92 0.54 -11.04 -3.42
CA PHE A 92 0.24 -11.51 -4.76
C PHE A 92 1.28 -11.04 -5.76
N VAL A 93 1.78 -11.94 -6.58
CA VAL A 93 2.62 -11.57 -7.73
C VAL A 93 1.70 -11.38 -8.93
N LEU A 94 1.56 -10.14 -9.38
CA LEU A 94 0.76 -9.83 -10.57
C LEU A 94 1.36 -10.51 -11.81
N HIS A 95 0.51 -11.04 -12.69
CA HIS A 95 0.94 -11.63 -13.96
C HIS A 95 1.75 -10.65 -14.82
N SER A 96 1.41 -9.35 -14.78
CA SER A 96 2.14 -8.30 -15.47
C SER A 96 3.58 -8.11 -14.99
N GLU A 97 3.90 -8.53 -13.76
CA GLU A 97 5.25 -8.51 -13.21
C GLU A 97 6.02 -9.79 -13.57
N GLN A 98 5.34 -10.88 -13.93
CA GLN A 98 5.99 -12.13 -14.38
C GLN A 98 6.60 -11.97 -15.78
N GLU A 99 5.98 -11.16 -16.64
CA GLU A 99 6.47 -10.88 -18.01
C GLU A 99 7.61 -9.84 -18.04
N ARG A 100 7.77 -9.06 -16.98
CA ARG A 100 8.80 -8.03 -16.90
C ARG A 100 10.16 -8.66 -16.57
N LYS A 101 11.15 -8.43 -17.44
CA LYS A 101 12.56 -8.74 -17.16
C LYS A 101 13.12 -7.77 -16.12
N GLY A 102 12.80 -8.00 -14.84
CA GLY A 102 13.21 -7.13 -13.73
C GLY A 102 12.93 -7.73 -12.35
N LYS A 103 13.13 -6.94 -11.29
CA LYS A 103 12.78 -7.35 -9.92
C LYS A 103 11.26 -7.41 -9.79
N VAL A 104 10.74 -8.60 -9.52
CA VAL A 104 9.32 -8.83 -9.24
C VAL A 104 8.90 -8.00 -8.02
N LYS A 105 7.90 -7.14 -8.19
CA LYS A 105 7.30 -6.39 -7.09
C LYS A 105 5.97 -7.03 -6.72
N PRO A 106 5.93 -7.85 -5.65
CA PRO A 106 4.67 -8.40 -5.21
C PRO A 106 3.79 -7.28 -4.65
N VAL A 107 2.47 -7.43 -4.74
CA VAL A 107 1.46 -6.50 -4.22
C VAL A 107 0.79 -7.15 -3.01
N HIS A 108 0.68 -6.42 -1.91
CA HIS A 108 0.00 -6.92 -0.72
C HIS A 108 -1.51 -6.62 -0.85
N VAL A 109 -2.38 -7.61 -0.71
CA VAL A 109 -3.84 -7.40 -0.75
C VAL A 109 -4.43 -7.75 0.60
N VAL A 110 -5.34 -6.91 1.09
CA VAL A 110 -6.03 -7.11 2.37
C VAL A 110 -7.54 -7.10 2.16
N ASP A 111 -8.20 -8.18 2.54
CA ASP A 111 -9.66 -8.26 2.66
C ASP A 111 -10.10 -7.76 4.04
N VAL A 112 -10.85 -6.66 4.06
CA VAL A 112 -11.37 -6.06 5.30
C VAL A 112 -12.83 -6.47 5.50
N PRO A 113 -13.23 -6.91 6.70
CA PRO A 113 -14.62 -7.23 7.01
C PRO A 113 -15.60 -6.09 6.68
N GLY A 114 -16.72 -6.43 6.04
CA GLY A 114 -17.71 -5.45 5.58
C GLY A 114 -18.85 -5.15 6.57
N HIS A 115 -18.83 -5.76 7.76
CA HIS A 115 -19.87 -5.55 8.76
C HIS A 115 -19.64 -4.23 9.50
N SER A 116 -20.71 -3.47 9.78
CA SER A 116 -20.62 -2.11 10.33
C SER A 116 -19.80 -2.01 11.62
N ARG A 117 -19.82 -3.05 12.48
CA ARG A 117 -19.05 -3.09 13.73
C ARG A 117 -17.54 -3.26 13.52
N LEU A 118 -17.12 -3.73 12.35
CA LEU A 118 -15.72 -4.00 12.01
C LEU A 118 -15.11 -2.90 11.12
N LYS A 119 -15.87 -1.83 10.83
CA LYS A 119 -15.37 -0.62 10.14
C LYS A 119 -14.06 -0.06 10.74
N PRO A 120 -13.81 -0.07 12.06
CA PRO A 120 -12.53 0.41 12.62
C PRO A 120 -11.30 -0.35 12.13
N LYS A 121 -11.43 -1.62 11.76
CA LYS A 121 -10.31 -2.41 11.21
C LYS A 121 -9.77 -1.80 9.91
N LEU A 122 -10.65 -1.22 9.09
CA LEU A 122 -10.26 -0.47 7.89
C LEU A 122 -9.28 0.68 8.23
N ASP A 123 -9.46 1.37 9.36
CA ASP A 123 -8.59 2.48 9.76
C ASP A 123 -7.17 2.04 10.12
N GLU A 124 -6.99 0.79 10.53
CA GLU A 124 -5.68 0.20 10.80
C GLU A 124 -4.89 -0.07 9.49
N VAL A 125 -5.60 -0.39 8.41
CA VAL A 125 -5.02 -0.77 7.11
C VAL A 125 -4.83 0.42 6.18
N LEU A 126 -5.73 1.41 6.20
CA LEU A 126 -5.69 2.59 5.33
C LEU A 126 -4.36 3.36 5.32
N PRO A 127 -3.61 3.50 6.44
CA PRO A 127 -2.29 4.11 6.42
C PRO A 127 -1.29 3.42 5.50
N LYS A 128 -1.45 2.12 5.22
CA LYS A 128 -0.56 1.34 4.35
C LYS A 128 -1.08 1.23 2.90
N ALA A 129 -2.31 1.69 2.66
CA ALA A 129 -2.99 1.54 1.38
C ALA A 129 -2.32 2.35 0.25
N ALA A 130 -2.03 1.67 -0.85
CA ALA A 130 -1.69 2.22 -2.16
C ALA A 130 -2.95 2.48 -3.00
N GLY A 131 -4.02 1.73 -2.75
CA GLY A 131 -5.31 1.85 -3.41
C GLY A 131 -6.41 1.13 -2.64
N VAL A 132 -7.65 1.56 -2.84
CA VAL A 132 -8.84 0.93 -2.26
C VAL A 132 -9.71 0.41 -3.39
N VAL A 133 -10.11 -0.86 -3.32
CA VAL A 133 -11.12 -1.45 -4.21
C VAL A 133 -12.41 -1.58 -3.42
N PHE A 134 -13.39 -0.75 -3.76
CA PHE A 134 -14.71 -0.75 -3.18
C PHE A 134 -15.63 -1.67 -3.98
N ILE A 135 -15.95 -2.82 -3.40
CA ILE A 135 -16.70 -3.90 -4.04
C ILE A 135 -18.19 -3.73 -3.74
N VAL A 136 -18.98 -3.66 -4.81
CA VAL A 136 -20.42 -3.48 -4.79
C VAL A 136 -21.09 -4.71 -5.38
N ASP A 137 -22.18 -5.16 -4.77
CA ASP A 137 -23.03 -6.20 -5.35
C ASP A 137 -23.91 -5.58 -6.44
N ALA A 138 -23.68 -5.92 -7.70
CA ALA A 138 -24.47 -5.39 -8.82
C ALA A 138 -25.87 -6.04 -8.90
N GLN A 139 -26.07 -7.23 -8.31
CA GLN A 139 -27.34 -7.94 -8.33
C GLN A 139 -28.34 -7.32 -7.35
N ASP A 140 -27.89 -7.01 -6.14
CA ASP A 140 -28.71 -6.51 -5.04
C ASP A 140 -28.39 -5.04 -4.70
N PHE A 141 -28.04 -4.27 -5.74
CA PHE A 141 -27.57 -2.89 -5.56
C PHE A 141 -28.67 -1.98 -5.02
N LEU A 142 -29.91 -2.08 -5.51
CA LEU A 142 -30.99 -1.15 -5.13
C LEU A 142 -31.37 -1.24 -3.64
N SER A 143 -31.33 -2.43 -3.04
CA SER A 143 -31.63 -2.62 -1.62
C SER A 143 -30.51 -2.12 -0.71
N SER A 144 -29.26 -2.20 -1.19
CA SER A 144 -28.05 -1.86 -0.44
C SER A 144 -27.46 -0.50 -0.80
N MET A 145 -28.08 0.22 -1.75
CA MET A 145 -27.60 1.46 -2.34
C MET A 145 -27.26 2.53 -1.29
N GLN A 146 -28.18 2.78 -0.35
CA GLN A 146 -28.00 3.80 0.67
C GLN A 146 -26.81 3.46 1.59
N ALA A 147 -26.75 2.21 2.08
CA ALA A 147 -25.65 1.75 2.92
C ALA A 147 -24.30 1.74 2.18
N ALA A 148 -24.31 1.44 0.87
CA ALA A 148 -23.12 1.44 0.04
C ALA A 148 -22.62 2.87 -0.21
N ALA A 149 -23.53 3.81 -0.50
CA ALA A 149 -23.22 5.22 -0.69
C ALA A 149 -22.68 5.85 0.60
N GLU A 150 -23.34 5.62 1.74
CA GLU A 150 -22.85 6.08 3.06
C GLU A 150 -21.45 5.54 3.35
N TYR A 151 -21.24 4.24 3.12
CA TYR A 151 -19.93 3.63 3.37
C TYR A 151 -18.85 4.12 2.42
N LEU A 152 -19.18 4.35 1.15
CA LEU A 152 -18.26 4.92 0.18
C LEU A 152 -17.91 6.38 0.55
N TYR A 153 -18.90 7.16 0.99
CA TYR A 153 -18.72 8.52 1.49
C TYR A 153 -17.81 8.56 2.71
N ASP A 154 -18.00 7.66 3.68
CA ASP A 154 -17.11 7.50 4.85
C ASP A 154 -15.66 7.27 4.38
N ILE A 155 -15.43 6.39 3.41
CA ILE A 155 -14.09 6.07 2.92
C ILE A 155 -13.45 7.28 2.22
N LEU A 156 -14.21 7.98 1.38
CA LEU A 156 -13.70 9.12 0.59
C LEU A 156 -13.42 10.35 1.45
N THR A 157 -14.15 10.53 2.55
CA THR A 157 -13.97 11.67 3.48
C THR A 157 -12.90 11.43 4.53
N LYS A 158 -12.42 10.20 4.72
CA LYS A 158 -11.34 9.89 5.68
C LYS A 158 -10.08 10.70 5.38
N ALA A 159 -9.56 11.35 6.43
CA ALA A 159 -8.38 12.23 6.32
C ALA A 159 -7.16 11.56 5.70
N ILE A 160 -6.96 10.25 5.96
CA ILE A 160 -5.85 9.47 5.38
C ILE A 160 -5.99 9.36 3.86
N VAL A 161 -7.19 9.06 3.37
CA VAL A 161 -7.50 8.90 1.94
C VAL A 161 -7.32 10.22 1.21
N VAL A 162 -7.85 11.30 1.77
CA VAL A 162 -7.74 12.67 1.21
C VAL A 162 -6.29 13.15 1.21
N LYS A 163 -5.57 13.05 2.34
CA LYS A 163 -4.20 13.53 2.48
C LYS A 163 -3.22 12.79 1.56
N LYS A 164 -3.40 11.48 1.38
CA LYS A 164 -2.55 10.64 0.52
C LYS A 164 -3.04 10.58 -0.93
N LYS A 165 -4.23 11.12 -1.24
CA LYS A 165 -4.90 10.99 -2.54
C LYS A 165 -4.96 9.53 -3.00
N VAL A 166 -5.41 8.65 -2.12
CA VAL A 166 -5.47 7.21 -2.41
C VAL A 166 -6.50 6.97 -3.53
N PRO A 167 -6.13 6.31 -4.64
CA PRO A 167 -7.08 5.98 -5.70
C PRO A 167 -8.11 4.96 -5.20
N VAL A 168 -9.38 5.21 -5.50
CA VAL A 168 -10.50 4.33 -5.18
C VAL A 168 -11.12 3.79 -6.46
N LEU A 169 -11.18 2.46 -6.58
CA LEU A 169 -11.82 1.75 -7.68
C LEU A 169 -13.18 1.21 -7.20
N ILE A 170 -14.26 1.54 -7.89
CA ILE A 170 -15.56 0.90 -7.67
C ILE A 170 -15.62 -0.36 -8.53
N PHE A 171 -15.69 -1.52 -7.89
CA PHE A 171 -15.76 -2.82 -8.52
C PHE A 171 -17.18 -3.39 -8.40
N CYS A 172 -17.90 -3.45 -9.52
CA CYS A 172 -19.25 -4.00 -9.59
C CYS A 172 -19.16 -5.53 -9.75
N ASN A 173 -19.44 -6.27 -8.70
CA ASN A 173 -19.36 -7.74 -8.65
C ASN A 173 -20.72 -8.40 -8.97
N LYS A 174 -20.71 -9.72 -9.19
CA LYS A 174 -21.90 -10.56 -9.50
C LYS A 174 -22.61 -10.20 -10.81
N THR A 175 -21.84 -9.72 -11.80
CA THR A 175 -22.33 -9.38 -13.14
C THR A 175 -22.71 -10.60 -13.98
N ASP A 176 -22.42 -11.82 -13.51
CA ASP A 176 -22.89 -13.07 -14.09
C ASP A 176 -24.41 -13.27 -13.95
N LYS A 177 -25.07 -12.52 -13.06
CA LYS A 177 -26.51 -12.63 -12.83
C LYS A 177 -27.30 -11.78 -13.81
N VAL A 178 -28.40 -12.33 -14.33
CA VAL A 178 -29.31 -11.64 -15.27
C VAL A 178 -29.96 -10.39 -14.68
N THR A 179 -30.07 -10.31 -13.34
CA THR A 179 -30.61 -9.15 -12.63
C THR A 179 -29.53 -8.13 -12.24
N ALA A 180 -28.29 -8.29 -12.68
CA ALA A 180 -27.21 -7.36 -12.36
C ALA A 180 -27.38 -6.02 -13.08
N HIS A 181 -27.18 -4.93 -12.33
CA HIS A 181 -27.21 -3.59 -12.88
C HIS A 181 -25.92 -3.24 -13.63
N SER A 182 -26.02 -2.35 -14.62
CA SER A 182 -24.85 -1.85 -15.36
C SER A 182 -23.98 -0.94 -14.48
N LYS A 183 -22.68 -0.89 -14.79
CA LYS A 183 -21.72 -0.03 -14.10
C LYS A 183 -22.10 1.46 -14.22
N GLU A 184 -22.68 1.87 -15.35
CA GLU A 184 -23.14 3.25 -15.57
C GLU A 184 -24.32 3.59 -14.66
N PHE A 185 -25.25 2.65 -14.48
CA PHE A 185 -26.40 2.83 -13.59
C PHE A 185 -25.95 2.94 -12.13
N ILE A 186 -25.10 2.01 -11.68
CA ILE A 186 -24.55 2.00 -10.31
C ILE A 186 -23.81 3.31 -10.04
N LYS A 187 -22.94 3.73 -10.96
CA LYS A 187 -22.21 5.00 -10.83
C LYS A 187 -23.16 6.18 -10.67
N LYS A 188 -24.14 6.32 -11.56
CA LYS A 188 -25.09 7.45 -11.54
C LYS A 188 -25.89 7.50 -10.23
N GLN A 189 -26.25 6.34 -9.68
CA GLN A 189 -27.00 6.30 -8.43
C GLN A 189 -26.12 6.56 -7.20
N LEU A 190 -24.91 6.02 -7.16
CA LEU A 190 -23.96 6.38 -6.10
C LEU A 190 -23.67 7.88 -6.09
N GLU A 191 -23.48 8.49 -7.26
CA GLU A 191 -23.28 9.94 -7.39
C GLU A 191 -24.51 10.77 -6.97
N LYS A 192 -25.71 10.19 -7.02
CA LYS A 192 -26.95 10.88 -6.63
C LYS A 192 -27.20 10.81 -5.12
N GLU A 193 -26.83 9.71 -4.49
CA GLU A 193 -27.07 9.49 -3.04
C GLU A 193 -25.95 10.03 -2.15
N MET A 194 -24.78 10.31 -2.72
CA MET A 194 -23.65 10.96 -2.04
C MET A 194 -23.76 12.48 -2.08
#